data_AF-A0A177KI35-F1
#
_entry.id   AF-A0A177KI35-F1
#
_cell.length_a   1.000
_cell.length_b   1.000
_cell.length_c   1.000
_cell.angle_alpha   90.00
_cell.angle_beta   90.00
_cell.angle_gamma   90.00
#
_symmetry.space_group_name_H-M   'P 1'
#
loop_
_entity.id
_entity.type
_entity.pdbx_description
1 polymer ?
#
loop_
_entity_poly.entity_id
_entity_poly.type
_entity_poly.pdbx_seq_one_letter_code
_entity_poly.pdbx_strand_id
1 'polypeptide(L)' 'MTDIYDRITEKPGICLSTLGPGVTSLITGVANAHLDHSPLVAITARQNVIDCIKNPKKQ' A
#
# COMPACT_ATOMS: atom_id res chain seq x y z
N MET A 1 -1.83 -7.40 -9.70
CA MET A 1 -2.58 -8.63 -9.38
C MET A 1 -3.99 -8.35 -8.86
N THR A 2 -4.22 -7.23 -8.16
CA THR A 2 -5.54 -6.87 -7.62
C THR A 2 -6.62 -6.55 -8.68
N ASP A 3 -6.29 -5.85 -9.76
CA ASP A 3 -7.25 -5.43 -10.80
C ASP A 3 -8.09 -6.60 -11.38
N ILE A 4 -7.46 -7.72 -11.69
CA ILE A 4 -8.16 -8.88 -12.24
C ILE A 4 -9.11 -9.48 -11.18
N TYR A 5 -8.68 -9.58 -9.93
CA TYR A 5 -9.50 -10.15 -8.85
C TYR A 5 -10.71 -9.26 -8.53
N ASP A 6 -10.55 -7.95 -8.62
CA ASP A 6 -11.59 -6.95 -8.41
C ASP A 6 -12.67 -7.02 -9.51
N ARG A 7 -12.27 -7.11 -10.79
CA ARG A 7 -13.21 -7.30 -11.90
C ARG A 7 -13.95 -8.63 -11.88
N ILE A 8 -13.32 -9.72 -11.43
CA ILE A 8 -13.97 -11.05 -11.40
C ILE A 8 -14.89 -11.19 -10.20
N THR A 9 -14.55 -10.56 -9.06
CA THR A 9 -15.22 -10.80 -7.78
C THR A 9 -16.11 -9.63 -7.34
N GLU A 10 -16.12 -8.50 -8.06
CA GLU A 10 -16.78 -7.23 -7.69
C GLU A 10 -16.45 -6.77 -6.26
N LYS A 11 -15.24 -7.11 -5.79
CA LYS A 11 -14.81 -6.93 -4.40
C LYS A 11 -13.48 -6.22 -4.38
N PRO A 12 -13.31 -5.23 -3.48
CA PRO A 12 -12.08 -4.48 -3.39
C PRO A 12 -10.91 -5.39 -3.06
N GLY A 13 -9.86 -5.35 -3.88
CA GLY A 13 -8.68 -6.14 -3.58
C GLY A 13 -7.82 -5.49 -2.50
N ILE A 14 -7.26 -6.34 -1.64
CA ILE A 14 -6.53 -5.93 -0.44
C ILE A 14 -5.04 -6.08 -0.69
N CYS A 15 -4.28 -5.02 -0.43
CA CYS A 15 -2.82 -5.05 -0.46
C CYS A 15 -2.25 -4.77 0.94
N LEU A 16 -1.33 -5.61 1.39
CA LEU A 16 -0.66 -5.50 2.69
C LEU A 16 0.84 -5.23 2.49
N SER A 17 1.36 -4.16 3.11
CA SER A 17 2.80 -3.85 3.10
C SER A 17 3.36 -3.68 4.50
N THR A 18 4.60 -4.12 4.70
CA THR A 18 5.39 -3.85 5.89
C THR A 18 6.21 -2.57 5.73
N LEU A 19 6.56 -1.93 6.85
CA LEU A 19 7.33 -0.69 6.88
C LEU A 19 8.70 -0.91 6.23
N GLY A 20 9.02 -0.13 5.19
CA GLY A 20 10.30 -0.20 4.49
C GLY A 20 10.13 -0.10 2.96
N PRO A 21 11.05 -0.66 2.14
CA PRO A 21 11.02 -0.53 0.68
C PRO A 21 9.77 -1.17 0.05
N GLY A 22 9.11 -2.10 0.76
CA GLY A 22 7.85 -2.69 0.34
C GLY A 22 6.69 -1.70 0.26
N VAL A 23 6.65 -0.65 1.11
CA VAL A 23 5.62 0.40 1.05
C VAL A 23 5.78 1.23 -0.22
N THR A 24 7.02 1.57 -0.59
CA THR A 24 7.32 2.39 -1.77
C THR A 24 6.87 1.69 -3.05
N SER A 25 7.11 0.39 -3.18
CA SER A 25 6.64 -0.39 -4.33
C SER A 25 5.11 -0.53 -4.35
N LEU A 26 4.46 -0.57 -3.18
CA LEU A 26 2.99 -0.63 -3.08
C LEU A 26 2.32 0.71 -3.42
N ILE A 27 2.96 1.85 -3.14
CA ILE A 27 2.49 3.18 -3.55
C ILE A 27 2.28 3.24 -5.07
N THR A 28 3.19 2.67 -5.86
CA THR A 28 3.03 2.60 -7.32
C THR A 28 1.80 1.79 -7.73
N GLY A 29 1.54 0.67 -7.05
CA GLY A 29 0.34 -0.15 -7.30
C GLY A 29 -0.97 0.54 -6.91
N VAL A 30 -0.96 1.28 -5.80
CA VAL A 30 -2.10 2.11 -5.36
C VAL A 30 -2.36 3.26 -6.33
N ALA A 31 -1.30 3.94 -6.78
CA ALA A 31 -1.39 5.01 -7.75
C ALA A 31 -2.00 4.52 -9.08
N ASN A 32 -1.61 3.33 -9.53
CA ASN A 32 -2.20 2.72 -10.72
C ASN A 32 -3.69 2.38 -10.51
N ALA A 33 -4.06 1.78 -9.37
CA ALA A 33 -5.46 1.47 -9.06
C ALA A 33 -6.34 2.74 -8.94
N HIS A 34 -5.77 3.84 -8.43
CA HIS A 34 -6.43 5.14 -8.41
C HIS A 34 -6.66 5.73 -9.81
N LEU A 35 -5.75 5.50 -10.75
CA LEU A 35 -5.90 5.92 -12.15
C LEU A 35 -6.91 5.05 -12.91
N ASP A 36 -6.92 3.75 -12.64
CA ASP A 36 -7.84 2.78 -13.27
C ASP A 36 -9.24 2.75 -12.62
N HIS A 37 -9.47 3.58 -11.60
CA HIS A 37 -10.72 3.64 -10.83
C HIS A 37 -11.17 2.25 -10.32
N SER A 38 -10.19 1.40 -9.94
CA SER A 38 -10.44 0.06 -9.41
C SER A 38 -10.50 0.12 -7.87
N PRO A 39 -11.54 -0.46 -7.24
CA PRO A 39 -11.62 -0.58 -5.79
C PRO A 39 -10.42 -1.34 -5.19
N LEU A 40 -9.55 -0.62 -4.49
CA LEU A 40 -8.36 -1.18 -3.84
C LEU A 40 -8.22 -0.65 -2.41
N VAL A 41 -7.94 -1.55 -1.47
CA VAL A 41 -7.67 -1.24 -0.06
C VAL A 41 -6.22 -1.56 0.26
N ALA A 42 -5.41 -0.54 0.48
CA ALA A 42 -4.01 -0.68 0.85
C ALA A 42 -3.79 -0.45 2.35
N ILE A 43 -3.26 -1.47 3.02
CA ILE A 43 -2.91 -1.46 4.43
C ILE A 43 -1.39 -1.49 4.54
N THR A 44 -0.82 -0.43 5.11
CA THR A 44 0.63 -0.28 5.26
C THR A 44 1.01 -0.21 6.74
N ALA A 45 2.10 -0.88 7.11
CA ALA A 45 2.68 -0.71 8.43
C ALA A 45 3.45 0.62 8.48
N ARG A 46 3.07 1.49 9.42
CA ARG A 46 3.73 2.76 9.70
C ARG A 46 4.41 2.68 11.07
N GLN A 47 5.65 3.12 11.16
CA GLN A 47 6.34 3.27 12.44
C GLN A 47 5.74 4.43 13.25
N ASN A 48 5.90 4.37 14.57
CA ASN A 48 5.51 5.43 15.47
C ASN A 48 6.31 6.70 15.13
N VAL A 49 5.61 7.84 15.06
CA VAL A 49 6.24 9.14 14.74
C VAL A 49 7.35 9.50 15.73
N ILE A 50 7.21 9.06 17.00
CA ILE A 50 8.19 9.33 18.06
C ILE A 50 9.52 8.60 17.77
N ASP A 51 9.47 7.38 17.22
CA ASP A 51 10.66 6.60 16.86
C ASP A 51 11.36 7.17 15.61
N CYS A 52 10.59 7.66 14.63
CA CYS A 52 11.14 8.39 13.48
C CYS A 52 11.92 9.64 13.90
N ILE A 53 11.43 10.40 14.88
CA ILE A 53 12.06 11.64 15.35
C ILE A 53 13.32 11.34 16.18
N LYS A 54 13.29 10.28 17.01
CA LYS A 54 14.44 9.90 17.84
C LYS A 54 15.61 9.29 17.04
N ASN A 55 15.35 8.63 15.92
CA ASN A 55 16.41 8.00 15.13
C ASN A 55 16.15 8.08 13.62
N PRO A 56 16.58 9.15 12.94
CA PRO A 56 16.30 9.38 11.53
C PRO A 56 17.04 8.43 10.57
N LYS A 57 17.98 7.59 11.05
CA LYS A 57 18.77 6.68 10.20
C LYS A 57 18.12 5.32 9.90
N LYS A 58 16.88 5.09 10.35
CA LYS A 58 16.20 3.78 10.27
C LYS A 58 15.05 3.71 9.23
N GLN A 59 14.96 4.70 8.34
CA GLN A 59 14.03 4.67 7.20
C GLN A 59 14.65 3.95 6.01
#